data_AF-A0A6C0HSD4-F1
#
_entry.id   AF-A0A6C0HSD4-F1
#
_cell.length_a   1.000
_cell.length_b   1.000
_cell.length_c   1.000
_cell.angle_alpha   90.00
_cell.angle_beta   90.00
_cell.angle_gamma   90.00
#
_symmetry.space_group_name_H-M   'P 1'
#
loop_
_entity.id
_entity.type
_entity.pdbx_description
1 polymer ?
#
loop_
_entity_poly.entity_id
_entity_poly.type
_entity_poly.pdbx_seq_one_letter_code
_entity_poly.pdbx_strand_id
1 'polypeptide(L)'
;MYSFSSWVFIALTCVYFWLKYRSNKATCIEMVNNNTPITTTTINISPLLIIYFLLYFVAVFSVSFSDALVTLSGTCPENTMNYGSALISCFCGWGAIFLVMVGVICFTSSKNLNMAAGFGDILGNPFVSKQMNDIFSTIMYPTSELKNKMDEENSKELVKAAETIMKTTNSYLLLVNKFTPYNFLDMWDNITPLMKSNENIEKYKEDLLYLVLLRNSIGEFFWYIYTGVFVCSFVSFLVLTNNCVTSIKELDSKMFDIPEPNNGGPKTSYVDYDGKNKL
;
A
#
# COMPACT_ATOMS: atom_id res chain seq x y z
N MET A 1 9.35 -18.00 10.32
CA MET A 1 10.12 -17.04 11.13
C MET A 1 9.54 -15.66 10.88
N TYR A 2 9.04 -14.98 11.91
CA TYR A 2 8.65 -13.57 11.78
C TYR A 2 9.93 -12.74 11.80
N SER A 3 10.33 -12.19 10.65
CA SER A 3 11.51 -11.33 10.55
C SER A 3 11.28 -10.05 11.37
N PHE A 4 12.29 -9.61 12.14
CA PHE A 4 12.21 -8.39 12.94
C PHE A 4 11.89 -7.16 12.06
N SER A 5 12.37 -7.16 10.81
CA SER A 5 11.99 -6.21 9.75
C SER A 5 10.48 -6.03 9.57
N SER A 6 9.68 -7.10 9.64
CA SER A 6 8.21 -7.02 9.49
C SER A 6 7.56 -6.22 10.62
N TRP A 7 8.05 -6.34 11.85
CA TRP A 7 7.52 -5.59 12.99
C TRP A 7 7.88 -4.11 12.92
N VAL A 8 9.13 -3.81 12.53
CA VAL A 8 9.58 -2.43 12.29
C VAL A 8 8.76 -1.79 11.17
N PHE A 9 8.51 -2.53 10.09
CA PHE A 9 7.67 -2.09 8.98
C PHE A 9 6.25 -1.71 9.46
N ILE A 10 5.61 -2.59 10.23
CA ILE A 10 4.26 -2.37 10.73
C ILE A 10 4.24 -1.15 11.65
N ALA A 11 5.19 -1.03 12.57
CA ALA A 11 5.29 0.10 13.50
C ALA A 11 5.45 1.44 12.76
N LEU A 12 6.35 1.52 11.79
CA LEU A 12 6.54 2.72 10.96
C LEU A 12 5.30 3.03 10.12
N THR A 13 4.61 2.02 9.60
CA THR A 13 3.36 2.22 8.84
C THR A 13 2.26 2.76 9.75
N CYS A 14 2.15 2.27 10.98
CA CYS A 14 1.21 2.81 11.97
C CYS A 14 1.52 4.28 12.31
N VAL A 15 2.78 4.64 12.53
CA VAL A 15 3.19 6.03 12.80
C VAL A 15 2.87 6.94 11.62
N TYR A 16 3.18 6.49 10.40
CA TYR A 16 2.85 7.23 9.17
C TYR A 16 1.37 7.56 9.08
N PHE A 17 0.52 6.54 9.21
CA PHE A 17 -0.93 6.72 9.07
C PHE A 17 -1.54 7.48 10.23
N TRP A 18 -0.97 7.38 11.43
CA TRP A 18 -1.35 8.22 12.56
C TRP A 18 -1.08 9.72 12.30
N LEU A 19 0.09 10.04 11.74
CA LEU A 19 0.43 11.41 11.32
C LEU A 19 -0.44 11.88 10.15
N LYS A 20 -0.64 11.03 9.13
CA LYS A 20 -1.49 11.31 7.98
C LYS A 20 -2.94 11.58 8.38
N TYR A 21 -3.48 10.78 9.28
CA TYR A 21 -4.82 10.97 9.85
C TYR A 21 -4.97 12.33 10.52
N ARG A 22 -3.98 12.76 11.31
CA ARG A 22 -3.96 14.08 11.94
C ARG A 22 -3.92 15.22 10.91
N SER A 23 -3.14 15.05 9.83
CA SER A 23 -3.04 16.03 8.74
C SER A 23 -4.35 16.15 7.95
N ASN A 24 -4.96 15.01 7.58
CA ASN A 24 -6.18 14.98 6.76
C ASN A 24 -7.36 15.71 7.43
N LYS A 25 -7.45 15.70 8.76
CA LYS A 25 -8.48 16.43 9.49
C LYS A 25 -8.40 17.95 9.28
N ALA A 26 -7.18 18.50 9.17
CA ALA A 26 -7.00 19.92 8.89
C ALA A 26 -7.38 20.27 7.44
N THR A 27 -7.00 19.43 6.48
CA THR A 27 -7.30 19.63 5.05
C THR A 27 -8.80 19.52 4.74
N CYS A 28 -9.54 18.68 5.48
CA CYS A 28 -10.99 18.54 5.32
C CYS A 28 -11.74 19.85 5.54
N ILE A 29 -11.34 20.62 6.56
CA ILE A 29 -11.96 21.91 6.91
C ILE A 29 -11.71 22.94 5.79
N GLU A 30 -10.52 22.93 5.20
CA GLU A 30 -10.17 23.84 4.10
C GLU A 30 -10.93 23.51 2.80
N MET A 31 -11.12 22.22 2.51
CA MET A 31 -11.82 21.78 1.30
C MET A 31 -13.30 22.13 1.28
N VAL A 32 -14.01 21.97 2.42
CA VAL A 32 -15.43 22.32 2.47
C VAL A 32 -15.65 23.82 2.35
N ASN A 33 -14.81 24.62 3.00
CA ASN A 33 -14.91 26.07 2.95
C ASN A 33 -14.68 26.64 1.53
N ASN A 34 -13.85 26.00 0.72
CA ASN A 34 -13.48 26.50 -0.61
C ASN A 34 -14.32 25.89 -1.76
N ASN A 35 -15.17 24.89 -1.52
CA ASN A 35 -15.92 24.15 -2.55
C ASN A 35 -15.05 23.68 -3.74
N THR A 36 -13.76 23.42 -3.51
CA THR A 36 -12.84 23.02 -4.58
C THR A 36 -12.88 21.51 -4.77
N PRO A 37 -13.13 21.00 -5.99
CA PRO A 37 -13.02 19.57 -6.27
C PRO A 37 -11.58 19.09 -6.06
N ILE A 38 -11.44 17.85 -5.58
CA ILE A 38 -10.15 17.20 -5.25
C ILE A 38 -9.26 16.97 -6.49
N THR A 39 -9.70 17.40 -7.68
CA THR A 39 -9.03 17.14 -8.96
C THR A 39 -7.84 18.05 -9.26
N THR A 40 -7.64 19.18 -8.58
CA THR A 40 -6.63 20.16 -9.01
C THR A 40 -5.78 20.82 -7.93
N THR A 41 -6.10 20.70 -6.65
CA THR A 41 -5.16 21.11 -5.60
C THR A 41 -4.14 19.99 -5.39
N THR A 42 -3.26 19.91 -6.37
CA THR A 42 -1.89 19.44 -6.27
C THR A 42 -1.69 18.27 -5.32
N ILE A 43 -1.40 17.13 -5.94
CA ILE A 43 -0.35 16.22 -5.45
C ILE A 43 0.97 17.04 -5.43
N ASN A 44 1.04 18.13 -4.67
CA ASN A 44 2.25 18.55 -4.02
C ASN A 44 2.48 17.42 -3.04
N ILE A 45 3.14 16.35 -3.52
CA ILE A 45 3.77 15.38 -2.64
C ILE A 45 4.56 16.26 -1.70
N SER A 46 4.04 16.45 -0.48
CA SER A 46 4.67 17.40 0.42
C SER A 46 6.11 16.92 0.53
N PRO A 47 7.12 17.80 0.46
CA PRO A 47 8.52 17.37 0.54
C PRO A 47 8.74 16.52 1.81
N LEU A 48 7.91 16.74 2.83
CA LEU A 48 7.80 15.94 4.04
C LEU A 48 7.39 14.47 3.80
N LEU A 49 6.49 14.17 2.87
CA LEU A 49 6.10 12.80 2.50
C LEU A 49 7.24 12.10 1.75
N ILE A 50 7.96 12.79 0.88
CA ILE A 50 9.15 12.24 0.19
C ILE A 50 10.26 11.94 1.20
N ILE A 51 10.55 12.88 2.11
CA ILE A 51 11.54 12.69 3.18
C ILE A 51 11.16 11.53 4.08
N TYR A 52 9.89 11.46 4.48
CA TYR A 52 9.38 10.35 5.29
C TYR A 52 9.58 9.02 4.58
N PHE A 53 9.27 8.97 3.29
CA PHE A 53 9.39 7.79 2.47
C PHE A 53 10.84 7.33 2.29
N LEU A 54 11.78 8.28 2.13
CA LEU A 54 13.22 7.99 2.08
C LEU A 54 13.72 7.45 3.42
N LEU A 55 13.36 8.09 4.54
CA LEU A 55 13.72 7.62 5.88
C LEU A 55 13.17 6.22 6.14
N TYR A 56 11.93 5.98 5.74
CA TYR A 56 11.27 4.70 5.82
C TYR A 56 11.99 3.62 4.99
N PHE A 57 12.31 3.92 3.73
CA PHE A 57 13.04 3.01 2.86
C PHE A 57 14.39 2.64 3.46
N VAL A 58 15.16 3.63 3.94
CA VAL A 58 16.47 3.38 4.57
C VAL A 58 16.31 2.50 5.81
N ALA A 59 15.38 2.82 6.72
CA ALA A 59 15.19 2.06 7.95
C ALA A 59 14.81 0.60 7.67
N VAL A 60 13.81 0.38 6.82
CA VAL A 60 13.34 -0.98 6.50
C VAL A 60 14.39 -1.75 5.72
N PHE A 61 15.10 -1.11 4.78
CA PHE A 61 16.18 -1.73 4.02
C PHE A 61 17.33 -2.16 4.94
N SER A 62 17.78 -1.30 5.87
CA SER A 62 18.85 -1.63 6.82
C SER A 62 18.51 -2.83 7.70
N VAL A 63 17.27 -2.89 8.22
CA VAL A 63 16.84 -4.05 9.03
C VAL A 63 16.71 -5.30 8.17
N SER A 64 16.13 -5.20 6.96
CA SER A 64 16.00 -6.33 6.04
C SER A 64 17.36 -6.90 5.63
N PHE A 65 18.34 -6.02 5.39
CA PHE A 65 19.70 -6.41 5.07
C PHE A 65 20.38 -7.13 6.24
N SER A 66 20.18 -6.64 7.46
CA SER A 66 20.70 -7.27 8.67
C SER A 66 20.10 -8.67 8.87
N ASP A 67 18.78 -8.81 8.71
CA ASP A 67 18.08 -10.11 8.79
C ASP A 67 18.61 -11.09 7.71
N ALA A 68 18.86 -10.60 6.50
CA ALA A 68 19.42 -11.40 5.41
C ALA A 68 20.85 -11.89 5.72
N LEU A 69 21.70 -11.03 6.29
CA LEU A 69 23.06 -11.41 6.70
C LEU A 69 23.04 -12.47 7.79
N VAL A 70 22.22 -12.29 8.83
CA VAL A 70 22.08 -13.28 9.92
C VAL A 70 21.64 -14.63 9.35
N THR A 71 20.64 -14.62 8.48
CA THR A 71 20.11 -15.85 7.87
C THR A 71 21.15 -16.57 7.01
N LEU A 72 21.89 -15.84 6.17
CA LEU A 72 22.97 -16.41 5.34
C LEU A 72 24.14 -16.91 6.18
N SER A 73 24.51 -16.20 7.26
CA SER A 73 25.59 -16.63 8.15
C SER A 73 25.26 -17.92 8.91
N GLY A 74 23.98 -18.16 9.23
CA GLY A 74 23.53 -19.40 9.87
C GLY A 74 23.34 -20.58 8.90
N THR A 75 23.14 -20.29 7.60
CA THR A 75 22.87 -21.33 6.58
C THR A 75 24.14 -21.73 5.82
N CYS A 76 25.10 -20.81 5.70
CA CYS A 76 26.32 -21.02 4.94
C CYS A 76 27.54 -21.34 5.84
N PRO A 77 28.57 -22.04 5.32
CA PRO A 77 29.78 -22.38 6.08
C PRO A 77 30.53 -21.14 6.60
N GLU A 78 31.23 -21.30 7.73
CA GLU A 78 31.84 -20.25 8.59
C GLU A 78 32.79 -19.25 7.87
N ASN A 79 33.22 -19.52 6.64
CA ASN A 79 34.18 -18.70 5.88
C ASN A 79 33.59 -17.98 4.65
N THR A 80 32.29 -18.07 4.41
CA THR A 80 31.64 -17.39 3.26
C THR A 80 31.02 -16.06 3.68
N MET A 81 31.71 -14.95 3.39
CA MET A 81 31.15 -13.61 3.56
C MET A 81 30.14 -13.31 2.42
N ASN A 82 28.85 -13.59 2.66
CA ASN A 82 27.78 -13.48 1.67
C ASN A 82 27.15 -12.07 1.56
N TYR A 83 27.91 -11.00 1.80
CA TYR A 83 27.39 -9.61 1.77
C TYR A 83 26.77 -9.24 0.41
N GLY A 84 27.40 -9.66 -0.69
CA GLY A 84 26.90 -9.39 -2.05
C GLY A 84 25.57 -10.09 -2.33
N SER A 85 25.46 -11.36 -1.94
CA SER A 85 24.21 -12.13 -2.11
C SER A 85 23.07 -11.54 -1.27
N ALA A 86 23.35 -11.14 -0.02
CA ALA A 86 22.38 -10.45 0.83
C ALA A 86 21.89 -9.13 0.21
N LEU A 87 22.82 -8.29 -0.28
CA LEU A 87 22.48 -7.02 -0.92
C LEU A 87 21.60 -7.21 -2.16
N ILE A 88 21.99 -8.14 -3.06
CA ILE A 88 21.24 -8.40 -4.30
C ILE A 88 19.84 -8.92 -3.96
N SER A 89 19.71 -9.84 -2.99
CA SER A 89 18.42 -10.36 -2.54
C SER A 89 17.49 -9.25 -2.07
N CYS A 90 18.01 -8.33 -1.24
CA CYS A 90 17.25 -7.20 -0.74
C CYS A 90 16.89 -6.22 -1.85
N PHE A 91 17.82 -5.84 -2.72
CA PHE A 91 17.56 -4.92 -3.83
C PHE A 91 16.60 -5.52 -4.87
N CYS A 92 16.71 -6.81 -5.18
CA CYS A 92 15.79 -7.47 -6.10
C CYS A 92 14.39 -7.59 -5.49
N GLY A 93 14.28 -8.03 -4.24
CA GLY A 93 12.98 -8.17 -3.58
C GLY A 93 12.28 -6.82 -3.40
N TRP A 94 12.98 -5.82 -2.87
CA TRP A 94 12.43 -4.48 -2.72
C TRP A 94 12.24 -3.80 -4.07
N GLY A 95 13.24 -3.78 -4.94
CA GLY A 95 13.17 -3.11 -6.24
C GLY A 95 12.07 -3.65 -7.15
N ALA A 96 11.93 -4.97 -7.27
CA ALA A 96 10.89 -5.58 -8.10
C ALA A 96 9.49 -5.25 -7.56
N ILE A 97 9.26 -5.40 -6.26
CA ILE A 97 7.93 -5.18 -5.69
C ILE A 97 7.62 -3.70 -5.56
N PHE A 98 8.59 -2.86 -5.25
CA PHE A 98 8.45 -1.41 -5.20
C PHE A 98 8.08 -0.83 -6.57
N LEU A 99 8.75 -1.29 -7.63
CA LEU A 99 8.45 -0.87 -8.99
C LEU A 99 7.06 -1.33 -9.43
N VAL A 100 6.65 -2.55 -9.05
CA VAL A 100 5.29 -3.05 -9.32
C VAL A 100 4.25 -2.28 -8.49
N MET A 101 4.51 -2.03 -7.20
CA MET A 101 3.65 -1.25 -6.28
C MET A 101 3.39 0.15 -6.80
N VAL A 102 4.48 0.90 -7.04
CA VAL A 102 4.42 2.27 -7.52
C VAL A 102 3.87 2.30 -8.94
N GLY A 103 4.26 1.33 -9.78
CA GLY A 103 3.71 1.16 -11.11
C GLY A 103 2.20 0.96 -11.11
N VAL A 104 1.68 0.10 -10.22
CA VAL A 104 0.24 -0.12 -10.05
C VAL A 104 -0.43 1.14 -9.53
N ILE A 105 0.05 1.77 -8.45
CA ILE A 105 -0.59 3.00 -7.93
C ILE A 105 -0.56 4.12 -8.97
N CYS A 106 0.56 4.35 -9.66
CA CYS A 106 0.68 5.38 -10.69
C CYS A 106 -0.24 5.08 -11.89
N PHE A 107 -0.29 3.84 -12.36
CA PHE A 107 -1.15 3.44 -13.46
C PHE A 107 -2.64 3.54 -13.10
N THR A 108 -3.00 3.11 -11.88
CA THR A 108 -4.38 3.04 -11.45
C THR A 108 -4.89 4.41 -10.97
N SER A 109 -4.03 5.25 -10.39
CA SER A 109 -4.29 6.67 -10.10
C SER A 109 -4.52 7.48 -11.36
N SER A 110 -3.83 7.16 -12.47
CA SER A 110 -4.03 7.81 -13.77
C SER A 110 -5.41 7.54 -14.39
N LYS A 111 -6.07 6.45 -13.98
CA LYS A 111 -7.38 6.03 -14.50
C LYS A 111 -8.55 6.16 -13.50
N ASN A 112 -8.39 6.95 -12.42
CA ASN A 112 -9.37 7.06 -11.33
C ASN A 112 -9.74 5.71 -10.67
N LEU A 113 -8.93 4.67 -10.87
CA LEU A 113 -9.16 3.35 -10.31
C LEU A 113 -8.21 3.20 -9.13
N ASN A 114 -8.56 3.70 -7.94
CA ASN A 114 -7.66 3.51 -6.80
C ASN A 114 -7.77 2.06 -6.30
N MET A 115 -6.79 1.19 -6.57
CA MET A 115 -6.82 -0.19 -6.05
C MET A 115 -6.83 -0.25 -4.52
N ALA A 116 -6.30 0.77 -3.84
CA ALA A 116 -6.45 0.91 -2.40
C ALA A 116 -7.91 1.18 -1.98
N ALA A 117 -8.75 1.72 -2.87
CA ALA A 117 -10.18 1.87 -2.59
C ALA A 117 -10.87 0.52 -2.42
N GLY A 118 -10.41 -0.55 -3.09
CA GLY A 118 -10.94 -1.90 -2.87
C GLY A 118 -10.74 -2.38 -1.42
N PHE A 119 -9.59 -2.06 -0.81
CA PHE A 119 -9.36 -2.31 0.61
C PHE A 119 -10.20 -1.40 1.49
N GLY A 120 -10.41 -0.15 1.08
CA GLY A 120 -11.34 0.77 1.75
C GLY A 120 -12.77 0.23 1.76
N ASP A 121 -13.19 -0.41 0.67
CA ASP A 121 -14.54 -0.95 0.53
C ASP A 121 -14.75 -2.23 1.35
N ILE A 122 -13.71 -3.05 1.54
CA ILE A 122 -13.82 -4.28 2.33
C ILE A 122 -13.57 -4.00 3.82
N LEU A 123 -12.48 -3.29 4.13
CA LEU A 123 -11.97 -3.11 5.49
C LEU A 123 -12.36 -1.78 6.10
N GLY A 124 -12.50 -0.73 5.29
CA GLY A 124 -12.91 0.60 5.76
C GLY A 124 -14.42 0.74 5.94
N ASN A 125 -15.23 0.17 5.05
CA ASN A 125 -16.69 0.28 5.12
C ASN A 125 -17.31 -0.18 6.44
N PRO A 126 -16.90 -1.31 7.05
CA PRO A 126 -17.42 -1.70 8.37
C PRO A 126 -17.17 -0.64 9.46
N PHE A 127 -16.09 0.15 9.34
CA PHE A 127 -15.76 1.20 10.32
C PHE A 127 -16.58 2.47 10.15
N VAL A 128 -16.88 2.87 8.90
CA VAL A 128 -17.54 4.17 8.62
C VAL A 128 -19.04 4.05 8.36
N SER A 129 -19.51 2.87 7.94
CA SER A 129 -20.85 2.70 7.39
C SER A 129 -21.97 3.05 8.36
N LYS A 130 -21.84 2.73 9.65
CA LYS A 130 -22.84 3.08 10.67
C LYS A 130 -23.03 4.60 10.75
N GLN A 131 -21.93 5.34 10.88
CA GLN A 131 -21.97 6.80 11.01
C GLN A 131 -22.50 7.47 9.74
N MET A 132 -22.08 6.98 8.57
CA MET A 132 -22.60 7.51 7.30
C MET A 132 -24.09 7.20 7.14
N ASN A 133 -24.55 6.01 7.54
CA ASN A 133 -25.96 5.64 7.52
C ASN A 133 -26.80 6.52 8.46
N ASP A 134 -26.30 6.83 9.66
CA ASP A 134 -26.95 7.72 10.61
C ASP A 134 -27.10 9.15 10.03
N ILE A 135 -26.04 9.67 9.38
CA ILE A 135 -26.08 10.96 8.65
C ILE A 135 -27.13 10.91 7.54
N PHE A 136 -27.08 9.91 6.66
CA PHE A 136 -28.02 9.80 5.54
C PHE A 136 -29.47 9.67 6.01
N SER A 137 -29.73 8.89 7.06
CA SER A 137 -31.08 8.74 7.63
C SER A 137 -31.62 10.06 8.21
N THR A 138 -30.74 10.94 8.67
CA THR A 138 -31.10 12.25 9.22
C THR A 138 -31.40 13.24 8.10
N ILE A 139 -30.54 13.31 7.08
CA ILE A 139 -30.64 14.32 6.01
C ILE A 139 -31.62 13.94 4.89
N MET A 140 -31.85 12.66 4.61
CA MET A 140 -32.73 12.23 3.51
C MET A 140 -34.18 12.07 3.98
N TYR A 141 -35.14 12.33 3.09
CA TYR A 141 -36.54 11.99 3.33
C TYR A 141 -36.72 10.48 3.46
N PRO A 142 -37.55 10.00 4.41
CA PRO A 142 -38.02 8.63 4.33
C PRO A 142 -38.79 8.45 3.02
N THR A 143 -38.63 7.29 2.37
CA THR A 143 -39.21 7.00 1.05
C THR A 143 -40.73 7.20 1.01
N SER A 144 -41.42 7.07 2.15
CA SER A 144 -42.86 7.32 2.31
C SER A 144 -43.27 8.80 2.20
N GLU A 145 -42.40 9.73 2.58
CA GLU A 145 -42.69 11.18 2.60
C GLU A 145 -42.33 11.88 1.27
N LEU A 146 -41.38 11.31 0.53
CA LEU A 146 -40.95 11.79 -0.78
C LEU A 146 -42.10 11.79 -1.80
N LYS A 147 -43.00 10.80 -1.68
CA LYS A 147 -44.17 10.63 -2.55
C LYS A 147 -45.19 11.77 -2.46
N ASN A 148 -45.26 12.46 -1.33
CA ASN A 148 -46.28 13.49 -1.08
C ASN A 148 -45.79 14.92 -1.40
N LYS A 149 -44.48 15.14 -1.59
CA LYS A 149 -43.90 16.48 -1.77
C LYS A 149 -43.59 16.85 -3.22
N MET A 150 -43.60 15.90 -4.15
CA MET A 150 -43.09 16.12 -5.50
C MET A 150 -44.17 15.92 -6.59
N ASP A 151 -45.45 16.22 -6.36
CA ASP A 151 -46.52 15.99 -7.37
C ASP A 151 -46.47 16.88 -8.65
N GLU A 152 -45.41 17.64 -8.90
CA GLU A 152 -45.23 18.37 -10.17
C GLU A 152 -44.63 17.50 -11.28
N GLU A 153 -45.19 17.65 -12.48
CA GLU A 153 -45.12 16.75 -13.64
C GLU A 153 -43.69 16.42 -14.16
N ASN A 154 -42.69 17.25 -13.86
CA ASN A 154 -41.26 17.01 -14.19
C ASN A 154 -40.52 16.14 -13.15
N SER A 155 -41.13 15.83 -12.00
CA SER A 155 -40.47 15.09 -10.91
C SER A 155 -40.66 13.58 -11.00
N LYS A 156 -41.63 13.07 -11.77
CA LYS A 156 -42.05 11.65 -11.69
C LYS A 156 -40.93 10.68 -12.04
N GLU A 157 -40.05 11.05 -12.97
CA GLU A 157 -38.85 10.27 -13.30
C GLU A 157 -37.78 10.35 -12.21
N LEU A 158 -37.56 11.54 -11.62
CA LEU A 158 -36.64 11.75 -10.50
C LEU A 158 -37.12 11.03 -9.23
N VAL A 159 -38.43 11.03 -8.97
CA VAL A 159 -39.08 10.30 -7.88
C VAL A 159 -38.98 8.80 -8.12
N LYS A 160 -39.23 8.31 -9.34
CA LYS A 160 -39.01 6.89 -9.67
C LYS A 160 -37.53 6.50 -9.57
N ALA A 161 -36.61 7.35 -9.98
CA ALA A 161 -35.18 7.09 -9.89
C ALA A 161 -34.71 7.09 -8.43
N ALA A 162 -35.14 8.05 -7.62
CA ALA A 162 -34.86 8.13 -6.19
C ALA A 162 -35.52 6.99 -5.42
N GLU A 163 -36.75 6.62 -5.76
CA GLU A 163 -37.47 5.48 -5.19
C GLU A 163 -36.82 4.16 -5.60
N THR A 164 -36.35 4.05 -6.84
CA THR A 164 -35.57 2.88 -7.29
C THR A 164 -34.23 2.83 -6.58
N ILE A 165 -33.50 3.94 -6.45
CA ILE A 165 -32.23 4.00 -5.71
C ILE A 165 -32.47 3.62 -4.25
N MET A 166 -33.46 4.18 -3.55
CA MET A 166 -33.77 3.85 -2.16
C MET A 166 -34.26 2.41 -1.98
N LYS A 167 -35.14 1.91 -2.86
CA LYS A 167 -35.62 0.51 -2.80
C LYS A 167 -34.54 -0.50 -3.16
N THR A 168 -33.70 -0.19 -4.16
CA THR A 168 -32.58 -1.04 -4.57
C THR A 168 -31.43 -0.99 -3.58
N THR A 169 -31.23 0.13 -2.87
CA THR A 169 -30.16 0.22 -1.87
C THR A 169 -30.51 -0.41 -0.52
N ASN A 170 -31.80 -0.59 -0.17
CA ASN A 170 -32.33 -1.23 1.07
C ASN A 170 -31.75 -0.66 2.40
N SER A 171 -30.77 0.25 2.31
CA SER A 171 -29.88 0.78 3.32
C SER A 171 -28.97 1.82 2.65
N TYR A 172 -28.69 2.95 3.30
CA TYR A 172 -27.76 3.95 2.76
C TYR A 172 -26.32 3.43 2.63
N LEU A 173 -26.04 2.24 3.17
CA LEU A 173 -24.79 1.49 3.04
C LEU A 173 -24.34 1.26 1.59
N LEU A 174 -25.25 0.98 0.65
CA LEU A 174 -24.86 0.80 -0.75
C LEU A 174 -24.48 2.13 -1.42
N LEU A 175 -25.06 3.24 -0.95
CA LEU A 175 -24.73 4.59 -1.40
C LEU A 175 -23.34 5.00 -0.90
N VAL A 176 -23.00 4.65 0.34
CA VAL A 176 -21.68 4.88 0.95
C VAL A 176 -20.56 4.40 0.04
N ASN A 177 -20.68 3.19 -0.52
CA ASN A 177 -19.64 2.58 -1.37
C ASN A 177 -19.35 3.37 -2.66
N LYS A 178 -20.29 4.22 -3.10
CA LYS A 178 -20.14 5.02 -4.32
C LYS A 178 -19.45 6.36 -4.07
N PHE A 179 -19.49 6.86 -2.84
CA PHE A 179 -18.76 8.07 -2.46
C PHE A 179 -17.26 7.78 -2.41
N THR A 180 -16.48 8.57 -3.14
CA THR A 180 -15.02 8.59 -3.09
C THR A 180 -14.57 10.02 -2.88
N PRO A 181 -13.35 10.28 -2.40
CA PRO A 181 -12.86 11.65 -2.28
C PRO A 181 -12.96 12.41 -3.61
N TYR A 182 -12.69 11.75 -4.74
CA TYR A 182 -12.63 12.40 -6.06
C TYR A 182 -13.98 12.80 -6.63
N ASN A 183 -15.05 12.07 -6.31
CA ASN A 183 -16.40 12.33 -6.82
C ASN A 183 -17.36 12.84 -5.73
N PHE A 184 -16.83 13.22 -4.55
CA PHE A 184 -17.66 13.54 -3.40
C PHE A 184 -18.62 14.70 -3.68
N LEU A 185 -18.12 15.81 -4.25
CA LEU A 185 -18.92 17.00 -4.54
C LEU A 185 -20.00 16.69 -5.58
N ASP A 186 -19.62 16.08 -6.70
CA ASP A 186 -20.58 15.68 -7.75
C ASP A 186 -21.66 14.74 -7.20
N MET A 187 -21.27 13.78 -6.36
CA MET A 187 -22.21 12.86 -5.73
C MET A 187 -23.12 13.59 -4.74
N TRP A 188 -22.58 14.51 -3.95
CA TRP A 188 -23.33 15.34 -3.00
C TRP A 188 -24.38 16.20 -3.71
N ASP A 189 -24.01 16.87 -4.80
CA ASP A 189 -24.92 17.70 -5.58
C ASP A 189 -26.06 16.87 -6.20
N ASN A 190 -25.75 15.65 -6.65
CA ASN A 190 -26.76 14.72 -7.18
C ASN A 190 -27.76 14.24 -6.13
N ILE A 191 -27.37 14.14 -4.86
CA ILE A 191 -28.26 13.69 -3.77
C ILE A 191 -28.93 14.83 -3.01
N THR A 192 -28.42 16.07 -3.13
CA THR A 192 -28.98 17.28 -2.54
C THR A 192 -30.49 17.47 -2.80
N PRO A 193 -31.04 17.25 -4.02
CA PRO A 193 -32.48 17.39 -4.24
C PRO A 193 -33.35 16.39 -3.46
N LEU A 194 -32.75 15.33 -2.91
CA LEU A 194 -33.42 14.30 -2.10
C LEU A 194 -33.31 14.56 -0.58
N MET A 195 -32.60 15.62 -0.18
CA MET A 195 -32.39 15.99 1.21
C MET A 195 -33.53 16.86 1.75
N LYS A 196 -33.79 16.73 3.05
CA LYS A 196 -34.62 17.66 3.82
C LYS A 196 -33.89 19.00 3.92
N SER A 197 -34.64 20.10 3.83
CA SER A 197 -34.09 21.40 4.21
C SER A 197 -33.76 21.36 5.70
N ASN A 198 -32.48 21.55 6.04
CA ASN A 198 -31.97 21.51 7.41
C ASN A 198 -30.86 22.56 7.55
N GLU A 199 -30.90 23.34 8.62
CA GLU A 199 -29.92 24.40 8.88
C GLU A 199 -28.49 23.85 9.09
N ASN A 200 -28.36 22.55 9.37
CA ASN A 200 -27.08 21.87 9.60
C ASN A 200 -26.55 21.08 8.38
N ILE A 201 -27.09 21.28 7.17
CA ILE A 201 -26.69 20.53 5.97
C ILE A 201 -25.18 20.60 5.72
N GLU A 202 -24.56 21.78 5.86
CA GLU A 202 -23.12 21.94 5.64
C GLU A 202 -22.28 21.15 6.65
N LYS A 203 -22.72 21.08 7.91
CA LYS A 203 -22.05 20.25 8.92
C LYS A 203 -22.12 18.75 8.56
N TYR A 204 -23.26 18.27 8.07
CA TYR A 204 -23.39 16.89 7.62
C TYR A 204 -22.55 16.60 6.38
N LYS A 205 -22.36 17.59 5.49
CA LYS A 205 -21.46 17.50 4.34
C LYS A 205 -20.01 17.33 4.80
N GLU A 206 -19.56 18.13 5.78
CA GLU A 206 -18.23 18.02 6.39
C GLU A 206 -18.01 16.64 7.04
N ASP A 207 -18.95 16.22 7.88
CA ASP A 207 -18.87 14.94 8.58
C ASP A 207 -18.85 13.76 7.60
N LEU A 208 -19.66 13.83 6.53
CA LEU A 208 -19.68 12.80 5.50
C LEU A 208 -18.38 12.77 4.69
N LEU A 209 -17.85 13.92 4.29
CA LEU A 209 -16.57 14.01 3.58
C LEU A 209 -15.44 13.43 4.43
N TYR A 210 -15.43 13.77 5.72
CA TYR A 210 -14.47 13.22 6.67
C TYR A 210 -14.53 11.68 6.74
N LEU A 211 -15.73 11.11 6.79
CA LEU A 211 -15.91 9.65 6.79
C LEU A 211 -15.45 8.99 5.48
N VAL A 212 -15.67 9.64 4.34
CA VAL A 212 -15.18 9.17 3.03
C VAL A 212 -13.64 9.19 2.98
N LEU A 213 -13.01 10.26 3.49
CA LEU A 213 -11.55 10.36 3.59
C LEU A 213 -10.97 9.33 4.56
N LEU A 214 -11.65 9.08 5.69
CA LEU A 214 -11.27 8.06 6.66
C LEU A 214 -11.30 6.67 6.04
N ARG A 215 -12.38 6.33 5.32
CA ARG A 215 -12.48 5.04 4.61
C ARG A 215 -11.33 4.85 3.63
N ASN A 216 -11.06 5.85 2.79
CA ASN A 216 -9.97 5.79 1.82
C ASN A 216 -8.61 5.63 2.52
N SER A 217 -8.38 6.35 3.63
CA SER A 217 -7.15 6.26 4.42
C SER A 217 -6.96 4.88 5.05
N ILE A 218 -8.03 4.23 5.52
CA ILE A 218 -8.00 2.84 6.03
C ILE A 218 -7.62 1.87 4.90
N GLY A 219 -8.21 2.03 3.72
CA GLY A 219 -7.90 1.21 2.55
C GLY A 219 -6.42 1.29 2.16
N GLU A 220 -5.89 2.51 2.09
CA GLU A 220 -4.46 2.73 1.89
C GLU A 220 -3.62 2.09 3.00
N PHE A 221 -3.98 2.27 4.28
CA PHE A 221 -3.24 1.67 5.40
C PHE A 221 -3.06 0.15 5.26
N PHE A 222 -4.16 -0.56 4.98
CA PHE A 222 -4.11 -2.00 4.80
C PHE A 222 -3.34 -2.40 3.56
N TRP A 223 -3.46 -1.65 2.46
CA TRP A 223 -2.66 -1.87 1.26
C TRP A 223 -1.15 -1.84 1.53
N TYR A 224 -0.68 -0.84 2.31
CA TYR A 224 0.73 -0.76 2.71
C TYR A 224 1.12 -1.93 3.63
N ILE A 225 0.31 -2.28 4.62
CA ILE A 225 0.59 -3.42 5.51
C ILE A 225 0.71 -4.73 4.73
N TYR A 226 -0.29 -5.07 3.92
CA TYR A 226 -0.28 -6.33 3.19
C TYR A 226 0.89 -6.41 2.22
N THR A 227 1.19 -5.31 1.53
CA THR A 227 2.30 -5.33 0.61
C THR A 227 3.64 -5.40 1.34
N GLY A 228 3.80 -4.72 2.46
CA GLY A 228 4.99 -4.84 3.29
C GLY A 228 5.28 -6.25 3.77
N VAL A 229 4.25 -6.91 4.31
CA VAL A 229 4.35 -8.31 4.75
C VAL A 229 4.70 -9.22 3.58
N PHE A 230 4.09 -9.00 2.41
CA PHE A 230 4.40 -9.73 1.20
C PHE A 230 5.87 -9.53 0.77
N VAL A 231 6.37 -8.29 0.75
CA VAL A 231 7.77 -7.98 0.42
C VAL A 231 8.74 -8.64 1.39
N CYS A 232 8.50 -8.53 2.70
CA CYS A 232 9.36 -9.14 3.70
C CYS A 232 9.41 -10.67 3.53
N SER A 233 8.26 -11.28 3.23
CA SER A 233 8.16 -12.72 2.95
C SER A 233 8.90 -13.10 1.68
N PHE A 234 8.79 -12.30 0.62
CA PHE A 234 9.45 -12.54 -0.66
C PHE A 234 10.96 -12.38 -0.56
N VAL A 235 11.47 -11.34 0.13
CA VAL A 235 12.90 -11.16 0.40
C VAL A 235 13.43 -12.34 1.22
N SER A 236 12.71 -12.76 2.26
CA SER A 236 13.10 -13.94 3.06
C SER A 236 13.19 -15.19 2.19
N PHE A 237 12.22 -15.39 1.28
CA PHE A 237 12.25 -16.48 0.32
C PHE A 237 13.49 -16.41 -0.60
N LEU A 238 13.78 -15.24 -1.19
CA LEU A 238 14.96 -15.06 -2.04
C LEU A 238 16.26 -15.39 -1.31
N VAL A 239 16.39 -14.94 -0.06
CA VAL A 239 17.56 -15.22 0.79
C VAL A 239 17.73 -16.72 1.04
N LEU A 240 16.63 -17.43 1.34
CA LEU A 240 16.66 -18.88 1.58
C LEU A 240 16.94 -19.70 0.31
N THR A 241 16.53 -19.21 -0.86
CA THR A 241 16.76 -19.90 -2.14
C THR A 241 18.12 -19.59 -2.76
N ASN A 242 18.80 -18.55 -2.29
CA ASN A 242 20.09 -18.17 -2.84
C ASN A 242 21.19 -19.11 -2.35
N ASN A 243 21.96 -19.65 -3.30
CA ASN A 243 23.10 -20.49 -2.99
C ASN A 243 24.17 -19.69 -2.26
N CYS A 244 24.83 -20.32 -1.30
CA CYS A 244 26.00 -19.76 -0.63
C CYS A 244 27.10 -19.48 -1.68
N VAL A 245 27.62 -18.25 -1.69
CA VAL A 245 28.72 -17.91 -2.60
C VAL A 245 30.02 -18.34 -1.92
N THR A 246 30.63 -19.42 -2.41
CA THR A 246 31.97 -19.83 -2.00
C THR A 246 32.98 -18.78 -2.44
N SER A 247 33.82 -18.29 -1.52
CA SER A 247 34.86 -17.34 -1.90
C SER A 247 35.93 -18.01 -2.78
N ILE A 248 36.54 -17.26 -3.70
CA ILE A 248 37.64 -17.77 -4.54
C ILE A 248 38.78 -18.33 -3.68
N LYS A 249 39.07 -17.71 -2.53
CA LYS A 249 40.10 -18.17 -1.58
C LYS A 249 39.78 -19.53 -0.97
N GLU A 250 38.49 -19.84 -0.80
CA GLU A 250 38.03 -21.12 -0.24
C GLU A 250 37.96 -22.22 -1.32
N LEU A 251 37.70 -21.83 -2.57
CA LEU A 251 37.87 -22.68 -3.74
C LEU A 251 39.34 -23.05 -3.95
N ASP A 252 40.25 -22.07 -3.83
CA ASP A 252 41.69 -22.31 -3.92
C ASP A 252 42.14 -23.26 -2.81
N SER A 253 41.75 -23.03 -1.55
CA SER A 253 42.13 -23.94 -0.44
C SER A 253 41.58 -25.36 -0.63
N LYS A 254 40.34 -25.51 -1.13
CA LYS A 254 39.75 -26.84 -1.41
C LYS A 254 40.38 -27.51 -2.64
N MET A 255 40.91 -26.76 -3.60
CA MET A 255 41.68 -27.31 -4.72
C MET A 255 43.05 -27.85 -4.28
N PHE A 256 43.71 -27.18 -3.32
CA PHE A 256 45.02 -27.62 -2.81
C PHE A 256 44.95 -28.85 -1.88
N ASP A 257 43.80 -29.12 -1.26
CA ASP A 257 43.58 -30.29 -0.40
C ASP A 257 43.09 -31.55 -1.14
N ILE A 258 42.99 -31.54 -2.48
CA ILE A 258 42.66 -32.75 -3.24
C ILE A 258 43.93 -33.61 -3.30
N PRO A 259 44.01 -34.76 -2.59
CA PRO A 259 45.18 -35.63 -2.70
C PRO A 259 45.32 -36.08 -4.14
N GLU A 260 46.51 -35.92 -4.72
CA GLU A 260 46.81 -36.45 -6.04
C GLU A 260 46.42 -37.94 -6.07
N PRO A 261 45.61 -38.40 -7.04
CA PRO A 261 45.32 -39.80 -7.15
C PRO A 261 46.64 -40.55 -7.32
N ASN A 262 46.95 -41.45 -6.38
CA ASN A 262 48.08 -42.38 -6.40
C ASN A 262 47.98 -43.41 -7.55
N ASN A 263 47.74 -42.95 -8.77
CA ASN A 263 47.66 -43.78 -9.96
C ASN A 263 48.64 -43.20 -10.97
N GLY A 264 49.67 -43.99 -11.29
CA GLY A 264 50.72 -43.68 -12.27
C GLY A 264 50.21 -43.51 -13.70
N GLY A 265 49.39 -42.50 -13.93
CA GLY A 265 48.99 -41.99 -15.24
C GLY A 265 49.97 -40.94 -15.75
N PRO A 266 49.90 -40.58 -17.05
CA PRO A 266 50.88 -39.70 -17.69
C PRO A 266 50.85 -38.31 -17.07
N LYS A 267 52.02 -37.81 -16.67
CA LYS A 267 52.22 -36.45 -16.17
C LYS A 267 51.70 -35.44 -17.21
N THR A 268 50.57 -34.80 -16.94
CA THR A 268 50.16 -33.60 -17.66
C THR A 268 50.87 -32.41 -17.03
N SER A 269 51.82 -31.81 -17.75
CA SER A 269 52.41 -30.51 -17.40
C SER A 269 51.32 -29.44 -17.39
N TYR A 270 51.04 -28.87 -16.22
CA TYR A 270 50.39 -27.57 -16.14
C TYR A 270 51.45 -26.49 -16.33
N VAL A 271 51.21 -25.59 -17.27
CA VAL A 271 52.00 -24.37 -17.47
C VAL A 271 51.48 -23.35 -16.47
N ASP A 272 52.31 -23.01 -15.50
CA ASP A 272 52.03 -21.96 -14.54
C ASP A 272 52.00 -20.59 -15.25
N TYR A 273 51.05 -19.73 -14.89
CA TYR A 273 50.80 -18.44 -15.55
C TYR A 273 51.90 -17.39 -15.27
N ASP A 274 52.91 -17.73 -14.47
CA ASP A 274 53.93 -16.79 -14.01
C ASP A 274 55.34 -17.01 -14.61
N GLY A 275 55.46 -17.83 -15.66
CA GLY A 275 56.61 -17.83 -16.56
C GLY A 275 57.99 -18.02 -15.91
N LYS A 276 58.07 -18.66 -14.74
CA LYS A 276 59.34 -18.92 -14.04
C LYS A 276 59.49 -20.39 -13.71
N ASN A 277 60.32 -21.07 -14.52
CA ASN A 277 60.81 -22.40 -14.22
C ASN A 277 61.68 -22.36 -12.94
N LYS A 278 61.30 -23.12 -11.92
CA LYS A 278 62.24 -23.59 -10.89
C LYS A 278 62.47 -25.08 -11.10
N LEU A 279 63.75 -25.44 -11.24
CA LEU A 279 64.28 -26.79 -11.27
C LEU A 279 64.07 -27.50 -9.93
#